data_AF-A0A3L7QYW9-F1
#
_entry.id   AF-A0A3L7QYW9-F1
#
_cell.length_a   1.000
_cell.length_b   1.000
_cell.length_c   1.000
_cell.angle_alpha   90.00
_cell.angle_beta   90.00
_cell.angle_gamma   90.00
#
_symmetry.space_group_name_H-M   'P 1'
#
loop_
_entity.id
_entity.type
_entity.pdbx_description
1 polymer ?
#
loop_
_entity_poly.entity_id
_entity_poly.type
_entity_poly.pdbx_seq_one_letter_code
_entity_poly.pdbx_strand_id
1 'polypeptide(L)'
;MSQHHNGIVATIDLEDPTRGIACQRQQMPAGTLDAATACDILLGLDIRSECHLTEHWLRANDVTAVYESTDARCLRVTAMWRWRPSQAMVHAWELVVSVQTSLEQSDSSLRVSAHVDAAVVLWGRQRNGSLVWSEELLADATAVLLRRGAPLSTLANSVFFCVHPEDLRQLLVRRDLDSVHVEYGLFSSAVEKGVLLRSRVLAATGPASNDTDWAAALFAAFTTAPPLLST
;
A
#
# COMPACT_ATOMS: atom_id res chain seq x y z
N MET A 1 -6.31 -14.58 5.38
CA MET A 1 -5.80 -15.63 4.43
C MET A 1 -4.27 -15.58 4.41
N SER A 2 -3.54 -16.70 4.27
CA SER A 2 -2.06 -16.75 4.30
C SER A 2 -1.47 -17.27 2.98
N GLN A 3 -0.42 -16.61 2.45
CA GLN A 3 0.38 -17.10 1.32
C GLN A 3 1.88 -17.14 1.69
N HIS A 4 2.58 -18.19 1.24
CA HIS A 4 4.01 -18.41 1.48
C HIS A 4 4.81 -18.24 0.17
N HIS A 5 5.77 -17.31 0.14
CA HIS A 5 6.76 -17.20 -0.93
C HIS A 5 8.10 -16.77 -0.32
N ASN A 6 9.17 -17.55 -0.55
CA ASN A 6 10.54 -17.25 -0.09
C ASN A 6 10.65 -16.78 1.39
N GLY A 7 9.89 -17.40 2.30
CA GLY A 7 9.99 -17.12 3.75
C GLY A 7 9.20 -15.90 4.26
N ILE A 8 8.48 -15.19 3.39
CA ILE A 8 7.51 -14.14 3.81
C ILE A 8 6.12 -14.75 3.87
N VAL A 9 5.43 -14.53 4.99
CA VAL A 9 4.00 -14.87 5.17
C VAL A 9 3.21 -13.58 5.11
N ALA A 10 2.37 -13.44 4.09
CA ALA A 10 1.49 -12.29 3.93
C ALA A 10 0.05 -12.67 4.26
N THR A 11 -0.60 -11.89 5.12
CA THR A 11 -2.00 -12.10 5.51
C THR A 11 -2.84 -10.84 5.40
N ILE A 12 -4.07 -10.97 4.93
CA ILE A 12 -5.06 -9.89 4.94
C ILE A 12 -6.20 -10.27 5.89
N ASP A 13 -6.59 -9.29 6.70
CA ASP A 13 -7.81 -9.27 7.52
C ASP A 13 -8.86 -8.43 6.77
N LEU A 14 -9.95 -9.06 6.33
CA LEU A 14 -10.97 -8.39 5.52
C LEU A 14 -12.04 -7.70 6.36
N GLU A 15 -12.09 -7.97 7.66
CA GLU A 15 -13.03 -7.28 8.56
C GLU A 15 -12.46 -5.93 9.00
N ASP A 16 -11.14 -5.78 8.99
CA ASP A 16 -10.44 -4.53 9.27
C ASP A 16 -9.57 -4.11 8.07
N PRO A 17 -10.12 -3.35 7.10
CA PRO A 17 -9.39 -2.96 5.90
C PRO A 17 -8.15 -2.12 6.19
N THR A 18 -8.07 -1.47 7.36
CA THR A 18 -6.92 -0.64 7.74
C THR A 18 -5.67 -1.48 8.02
N ARG A 19 -5.84 -2.77 8.32
CA ARG A 19 -4.73 -3.71 8.54
C ARG A 19 -4.09 -4.21 7.26
N GLY A 20 -4.72 -3.97 6.11
CA GLY A 20 -4.17 -4.28 4.78
C GLY A 20 -3.50 -5.65 4.70
N ILE A 21 -2.31 -5.66 4.11
CA ILE A 21 -1.41 -6.82 4.04
C ILE A 21 -0.45 -6.77 5.21
N ALA A 22 -0.65 -7.67 6.16
CA ALA A 22 0.27 -7.93 7.25
C ALA A 22 1.39 -8.88 6.76
N CYS A 23 2.62 -8.37 6.67
CA CYS A 23 3.80 -9.15 6.28
C CYS A 23 4.56 -9.61 7.51
N GLN A 24 4.40 -10.88 7.88
CA GLN A 24 5.16 -11.48 8.98
C GLN A 24 6.56 -11.86 8.53
N ARG A 25 7.54 -11.45 9.34
CA ARG A 25 8.93 -11.86 9.20
C ARG A 25 9.10 -13.22 9.86
N GLN A 26 9.41 -14.28 9.11
CA GLN A 26 9.84 -15.54 9.74
C GLN A 26 11.20 -15.32 10.40
N GLN A 27 11.21 -15.18 11.73
CA GLN A 27 12.40 -15.42 12.54
C GLN A 27 12.47 -16.91 12.89
N MET A 28 13.63 -17.56 12.69
CA MET A 28 13.92 -18.87 13.30
C MET A 28 15.43 -19.06 13.56
N PRO A 29 15.86 -19.83 14.59
CA PRO A 29 15.05 -20.47 15.65
C PRO A 29 15.45 -20.17 17.12
N ALA A 30 14.41 -20.24 17.96
CA ALA A 30 14.30 -20.77 19.33
C ALA A 30 15.30 -20.32 20.42
N GLY A 31 14.81 -19.57 21.41
CA GLY A 31 15.49 -19.40 22.69
C GLY A 31 14.85 -18.43 23.67
N THR A 32 14.04 -17.48 23.20
CA THR A 32 13.45 -16.45 24.05
C THR A 32 11.96 -16.37 23.77
N LEU A 33 11.17 -16.82 24.75
CA LEU A 33 9.77 -16.42 24.89
C LEU A 33 9.74 -14.88 24.94
N ASP A 34 8.84 -14.26 24.18
CA ASP A 34 8.59 -12.81 24.01
C ASP A 34 9.27 -12.08 22.83
N ALA A 35 9.60 -12.76 21.74
CA ALA A 35 9.77 -12.05 20.46
C ALA A 35 8.38 -11.72 19.88
N ALA A 36 7.87 -10.51 20.14
CA ALA A 36 6.76 -9.96 19.37
C ALA A 36 7.17 -9.97 17.89
N THR A 37 6.51 -10.80 17.07
CA THR A 37 6.77 -10.87 15.63
C THR A 37 6.39 -9.54 15.00
N ALA A 38 7.34 -8.62 14.91
CA ALA A 38 7.05 -7.32 14.36
C ALA A 38 6.71 -7.45 12.86
N CYS A 39 5.54 -6.93 12.52
CA CYS A 39 4.83 -7.16 11.27
C CYS A 39 4.67 -5.82 10.56
N ASP A 40 5.07 -5.76 9.29
CA ASP A 40 4.72 -4.59 8.48
C ASP A 40 3.24 -4.67 8.13
N ILE A 41 2.57 -3.53 8.08
CA ILE A 41 1.24 -3.38 7.52
C ILE A 41 1.38 -2.58 6.23
N LEU A 42 1.00 -3.15 5.10
CA LEU A 42 1.10 -2.52 3.80
C LEU A 42 -0.28 -2.42 3.15
N LEU A 43 -0.55 -1.36 2.41
CA LEU A 43 -1.80 -1.20 1.65
C LEU A 43 -3.06 -1.32 2.52
N GLY A 44 -3.00 -0.75 3.74
CA GLY A 44 -4.17 -0.58 4.59
C GLY A 44 -5.12 0.44 3.96
N LEU A 45 -6.41 0.14 3.90
CA LEU A 45 -7.43 1.03 3.35
C LEU A 45 -8.22 1.67 4.48
N ASP A 46 -8.10 2.98 4.62
CA ASP A 46 -8.87 3.79 5.55
C ASP A 46 -10.00 4.51 4.79
N ILE A 47 -11.23 4.05 5.05
CA ILE A 47 -12.46 4.61 4.48
C ILE A 47 -12.86 5.91 5.17
N ARG A 48 -12.21 6.28 6.29
CA ARG A 48 -12.43 7.48 7.11
C ARG A 48 -13.77 7.50 7.85
N SER A 49 -14.40 6.34 7.98
CA SER A 49 -15.61 6.11 8.76
C SER A 49 -15.68 4.65 9.16
N GLU A 50 -16.63 4.33 10.04
CA GLU A 50 -17.07 2.95 10.17
C GLU A 50 -17.60 2.44 8.82
N CYS A 51 -17.33 1.16 8.58
CA CYS A 51 -17.76 0.45 7.39
C CYS A 51 -18.03 -1.01 7.77
N HIS A 52 -18.74 -1.72 6.90
CA HIS A 52 -18.91 -3.16 7.03
C HIS A 52 -18.56 -3.87 5.74
N LEU A 53 -18.00 -5.06 5.86
CA LEU A 53 -17.73 -5.95 4.75
C LEU A 53 -19.06 -6.50 4.22
N THR A 54 -19.33 -6.32 2.94
CA THR A 54 -20.57 -6.79 2.28
C THR A 54 -20.31 -8.04 1.44
N GLU A 55 -19.23 -8.01 0.66
CA GLU A 55 -18.86 -9.09 -0.25
C GLU A 55 -17.35 -9.28 -0.25
N HIS A 56 -16.90 -10.52 -0.42
CA HIS A 56 -15.50 -10.79 -0.72
C HIS A 56 -15.37 -12.04 -1.58
N TRP A 57 -14.31 -12.10 -2.37
CA TRP A 57 -13.96 -13.28 -3.13
C TRP A 57 -12.47 -13.35 -3.44
N LEU A 58 -12.05 -14.54 -3.83
CA LEU A 58 -10.70 -14.85 -4.27
C LEU A 58 -10.73 -15.22 -5.74
N ARG A 59 -9.83 -14.65 -6.53
CA ARG A 59 -9.63 -15.06 -7.91
C ARG A 59 -8.13 -15.17 -8.18
N ALA A 60 -7.65 -16.40 -8.31
CA ALA A 60 -6.22 -16.69 -8.41
C ALA A 60 -5.44 -16.04 -7.24
N ASN A 61 -4.58 -15.06 -7.52
CA ASN A 61 -3.76 -14.37 -6.52
C ASN A 61 -4.34 -13.00 -6.11
N ASP A 62 -5.58 -12.71 -6.50
CA ASP A 62 -6.27 -11.48 -6.18
C ASP A 62 -7.30 -11.72 -5.08
N VAL A 63 -7.27 -10.88 -4.05
CA VAL A 63 -8.30 -10.80 -3.00
C VAL A 63 -9.12 -9.56 -3.26
N THR A 64 -10.43 -9.69 -3.37
CA THR A 64 -11.33 -8.54 -3.49
C THR A 64 -12.32 -8.51 -2.34
N ALA A 65 -12.56 -7.32 -1.80
CA ALA A 65 -13.58 -7.05 -0.81
C ALA A 65 -14.37 -5.79 -1.19
N VAL A 66 -15.63 -5.77 -0.78
CA VAL A 66 -16.52 -4.63 -0.95
C VAL A 66 -17.01 -4.18 0.41
N TYR A 67 -16.79 -2.90 0.69
CA TYR A 67 -17.16 -2.26 1.95
C TYR A 67 -18.23 -1.20 1.69
N GLU A 68 -19.16 -1.07 2.62
CA GLU A 68 -20.11 0.05 2.63
C GLU A 68 -19.91 0.91 3.86
N SER A 69 -19.76 2.23 3.66
CA SER A 69 -19.63 3.19 4.74
C SER A 69 -20.98 3.38 5.43
N THR A 70 -20.97 3.55 6.76
CA THR A 70 -22.17 3.77 7.57
C THR A 70 -22.46 5.26 7.82
N ASP A 71 -21.61 6.14 7.28
CA ASP A 71 -21.72 7.58 7.43
C ASP A 71 -22.55 8.23 6.31
N ALA A 72 -22.71 9.55 6.39
CA ALA A 72 -23.50 10.32 5.44
C ALA A 72 -22.98 10.30 3.99
N ARG A 73 -21.80 9.73 3.74
CA ARG A 73 -21.25 9.63 2.37
C ARG A 73 -21.84 8.46 1.59
N CYS A 74 -22.39 7.44 2.27
CA CYS A 74 -22.96 6.23 1.68
C CYS A 74 -22.08 5.66 0.56
N LEU A 75 -20.78 5.50 0.84
CA LEU A 75 -19.80 5.02 -0.13
C LEU A 75 -19.86 3.51 -0.21
N ARG A 76 -19.82 2.99 -1.44
CA ARG A 76 -19.49 1.59 -1.71
C ARG A 76 -18.07 1.53 -2.26
N VAL A 77 -17.17 0.92 -1.51
CA VAL A 77 -15.74 0.87 -1.79
C VAL A 77 -15.34 -0.55 -2.15
N THR A 78 -14.80 -0.76 -3.35
CA THR A 78 -14.22 -2.04 -3.77
C THR A 78 -12.70 -1.97 -3.64
N ALA A 79 -12.12 -2.85 -2.84
CA ALA A 79 -10.69 -2.98 -2.65
C ALA A 79 -10.22 -4.31 -3.23
N MET A 80 -9.26 -4.27 -4.15
CA MET A 80 -8.63 -5.46 -4.72
C MET A 80 -7.12 -5.44 -4.44
N TRP A 81 -6.67 -6.35 -3.58
CA TRP A 81 -5.25 -6.60 -3.33
C TRP A 81 -4.77 -7.69 -4.28
N ARG A 82 -3.77 -7.34 -5.09
CA ARG A 82 -3.18 -8.21 -6.12
C ARG A 82 -1.71 -8.43 -5.84
N TRP A 83 -1.29 -9.70 -5.88
CA TRP A 83 0.12 -10.04 -5.97
C TRP A 83 0.70 -9.64 -7.34
N ARG A 84 1.85 -8.96 -7.35
CA ARG A 84 2.59 -8.61 -8.56
C ARG A 84 3.84 -9.49 -8.64
N PRO A 85 3.96 -10.34 -9.68
CA PRO A 85 5.21 -11.04 -9.94
C PRO A 85 6.35 -10.03 -10.12
N SER A 86 7.41 -10.20 -9.35
CA SER A 86 8.61 -9.36 -9.38
C SER A 86 9.88 -10.23 -9.38
N GLN A 87 11.05 -9.61 -9.31
CA GLN A 87 12.34 -10.31 -9.21
C GLN A 87 12.37 -11.23 -7.98
N ALA A 88 13.21 -12.27 -8.01
CA ALA A 88 13.18 -13.40 -7.07
C ALA A 88 13.21 -13.06 -5.56
N MET A 89 13.66 -11.87 -5.18
CA MET A 89 13.75 -11.41 -3.78
C MET A 89 12.90 -10.18 -3.47
N VAL A 90 12.15 -9.69 -4.45
CA VAL A 90 11.23 -8.56 -4.28
C VAL A 90 9.82 -9.13 -4.25
N HIS A 91 9.04 -8.74 -3.27
CA HIS A 91 7.65 -9.13 -3.11
C HIS A 91 6.79 -7.88 -3.25
N ALA A 92 5.98 -7.81 -4.30
CA ALA A 92 5.20 -6.63 -4.63
C ALA A 92 3.70 -6.92 -4.63
N TRP A 93 2.93 -5.96 -4.14
CA TRP A 93 1.48 -5.99 -4.11
C TRP A 93 0.92 -4.67 -4.61
N GLU A 94 -0.20 -4.76 -5.30
CA GLU A 94 -0.96 -3.61 -5.79
C GLU A 94 -2.34 -3.62 -5.11
N LEU A 95 -2.75 -2.48 -4.57
CA LEU A 95 -4.13 -2.24 -4.16
C LEU A 95 -4.80 -1.39 -5.23
N VAL A 96 -5.85 -1.93 -5.84
CA VAL A 96 -6.78 -1.19 -6.67
C VAL A 96 -8.01 -0.85 -5.83
N VAL A 97 -8.26 0.44 -5.65
CA VAL A 97 -9.44 0.94 -4.91
C VAL A 97 -10.40 1.57 -5.90
N SER A 98 -11.67 1.21 -5.82
CA SER A 98 -12.74 1.91 -6.53
C SER A 98 -13.80 2.39 -5.54
N VAL A 99 -14.36 3.57 -5.79
CA VAL A 99 -15.42 4.15 -4.96
C VAL A 99 -16.57 4.63 -5.83
N GLN A 100 -17.78 4.35 -5.35
CA GLN A 100 -19.05 4.82 -5.91
C GLN A 100 -19.99 5.22 -4.77
N THR A 101 -21.05 5.93 -5.08
CA THR A 101 -22.08 6.32 -4.10
C THR A 101 -23.48 6.09 -4.64
N SER A 102 -24.43 5.87 -3.72
CA SER A 102 -25.87 5.86 -4.03
C SER A 102 -26.49 7.26 -4.02
N LEU A 103 -25.77 8.26 -3.50
CA LEU A 103 -26.19 9.66 -3.44
C LEU A 103 -25.94 10.35 -4.78
N GLU A 104 -26.64 11.45 -5.06
CA GLU A 104 -26.39 12.25 -6.27
C GLU A 104 -24.94 12.74 -6.33
N GLN A 105 -24.37 13.11 -5.17
CA GLN A 105 -22.98 13.51 -5.02
C GLN A 105 -22.51 13.21 -3.59
N SER A 106 -21.26 12.76 -3.44
CA SER A 106 -20.67 12.44 -2.13
C SER A 106 -19.17 12.73 -2.08
N ASP A 107 -18.63 13.04 -0.90
CA ASP A 107 -17.18 13.10 -0.70
C ASP A 107 -16.58 11.71 -0.90
N SER A 108 -15.66 11.58 -1.84
CA SER A 108 -15.01 10.30 -2.18
C SER A 108 -13.68 10.07 -1.47
N SER A 109 -13.29 10.96 -0.55
CA SER A 109 -11.96 10.93 0.05
C SER A 109 -11.68 9.62 0.80
N LEU A 110 -10.62 8.93 0.40
CA LEU A 110 -10.11 7.72 1.05
C LEU A 110 -8.62 7.88 1.37
N ARG A 111 -8.08 6.98 2.19
CA ARG A 111 -6.64 6.91 2.44
C ARG A 111 -6.13 5.49 2.27
N VAL A 112 -4.90 5.37 1.79
CA VAL A 112 -4.17 4.10 1.80
C VAL A 112 -2.88 4.28 2.59
N SER A 113 -2.65 3.40 3.56
CA SER A 113 -1.56 3.51 4.50
C SER A 113 -0.57 2.34 4.44
N ALA A 114 0.62 2.61 4.99
CA ALA A 114 1.60 1.62 5.35
C ALA A 114 2.20 1.97 6.72
N HIS A 115 2.45 0.95 7.53
CA HIS A 115 3.13 1.04 8.83
C HIS A 115 4.31 0.09 8.83
N VAL A 116 5.53 0.63 9.00
CA VAL A 116 6.78 -0.11 8.81
C VAL A 116 7.80 0.34 9.84
N ASP A 117 8.47 -0.61 10.50
CA ASP A 117 9.65 -0.31 11.30
C ASP A 117 10.77 0.15 10.37
N ALA A 118 11.16 1.43 10.39
CA ALA A 118 12.18 1.96 9.48
C ALA A 118 12.99 3.10 10.11
N ALA A 119 14.30 3.07 9.89
CA ALA A 119 15.23 4.10 10.38
C ALA A 119 15.47 5.22 9.36
N VAL A 120 15.31 4.92 8.07
CA VAL A 120 15.55 5.87 6.97
C VAL A 120 14.34 5.92 6.07
N VAL A 121 13.96 7.13 5.63
CA VAL A 121 12.95 7.36 4.60
C VAL A 121 13.62 8.12 3.46
N LEU A 122 13.53 7.56 2.26
CA LEU A 122 13.83 8.24 1.01
C LEU A 122 12.54 8.64 0.32
N TRP A 123 12.54 9.86 -0.21
CA TRP A 123 11.45 10.46 -0.96
C TRP A 123 11.73 10.32 -2.45
N GLY A 124 10.80 9.70 -3.17
CA GLY A 124 10.87 9.52 -4.61
C GLY A 124 9.92 10.48 -5.31
N ARG A 125 10.45 11.26 -6.25
CA ARG A 125 9.64 12.03 -7.21
C ARG A 125 9.91 11.57 -8.62
N GLN A 126 8.92 11.70 -9.50
CA GLN A 126 9.11 11.43 -10.92
C GLN A 126 9.76 12.62 -11.60
N ARG A 127 10.85 12.39 -12.33
CA ARG A 127 11.50 13.38 -13.20
C ARG A 127 11.94 12.71 -14.50
N ASN A 128 11.52 13.25 -15.64
CA ASN A 128 11.86 12.70 -16.96
C ASN A 128 11.58 11.19 -17.10
N GLY A 129 10.46 10.72 -16.55
CA GLY A 129 10.04 9.31 -16.62
C GLY A 129 10.76 8.35 -15.66
N SER A 130 11.65 8.84 -14.78
CA SER A 130 12.35 8.03 -13.77
C SER A 130 12.12 8.56 -12.35
N LEU A 131 12.29 7.70 -11.34
CA LEU A 131 12.32 8.16 -9.95
C LEU A 131 13.67 8.78 -9.61
N VAL A 132 13.62 9.94 -8.98
CA VAL A 132 14.78 10.58 -8.34
C VAL A 132 14.54 10.54 -6.83
N TRP A 133 15.52 9.98 -6.12
CA TRP A 133 15.47 9.78 -4.67
C TRP A 133 16.16 10.93 -3.92
N SER A 134 15.64 11.25 -2.74
CA SER A 134 16.17 12.25 -1.82
C SER A 134 15.97 11.82 -0.37
N GLU A 135 16.92 12.10 0.51
CA GLU A 135 16.73 11.96 1.97
C GLU A 135 15.90 13.13 2.55
N GLU A 136 15.93 14.27 1.86
CA GLU A 136 15.10 15.44 2.18
C GLU A 136 13.70 15.29 1.58
N LEU A 137 12.71 15.81 2.31
CA LEU A 137 11.31 15.86 1.88
C LEU A 137 11.18 16.58 0.53
N LEU A 138 10.53 15.92 -0.42
CA LEU A 138 10.16 16.50 -1.71
C LEU A 138 8.66 16.80 -1.71
N ALA A 139 8.28 18.03 -2.02
CA ALA A 139 6.87 18.45 -2.02
C ALA A 139 6.01 17.70 -3.06
N ASP A 140 6.64 17.21 -4.12
CA ASP A 140 6.05 16.47 -5.24
C ASP A 140 6.35 14.96 -5.17
N ALA A 141 6.71 14.43 -3.99
CA ALA A 141 6.96 13.01 -3.81
C ALA A 141 5.70 12.17 -4.05
N THR A 142 5.80 11.19 -4.93
CA THR A 142 4.76 10.19 -5.23
C THR A 142 5.11 8.80 -4.70
N ALA A 143 6.33 8.67 -4.18
CA ALA A 143 6.94 7.42 -3.75
C ALA A 143 7.73 7.64 -2.47
N VAL A 144 7.79 6.60 -1.63
CA VAL A 144 8.71 6.52 -0.51
C VAL A 144 9.40 5.16 -0.49
N LEU A 145 10.67 5.16 -0.07
CA LEU A 145 11.46 3.97 0.17
C LEU A 145 11.96 4.00 1.61
N LEU A 146 11.52 3.04 2.40
CA LEU A 146 11.77 2.92 3.83
C LEU A 146 12.86 1.86 4.03
N ARG A 147 13.94 2.20 4.74
CA ARG A 147 15.02 1.26 5.06
C ARG A 147 15.11 1.05 6.57
N ARG A 148 15.29 -0.20 6.95
CA ARG A 148 15.41 -0.62 8.36
C ARG A 148 16.78 -0.28 8.95
N GLY A 149 16.82 -0.02 10.26
CA GLY A 149 18.05 0.17 11.02
C GLY A 149 18.69 -1.16 11.41
N ALA A 150 20.00 -1.30 11.17
CA ALA A 150 20.87 -2.46 11.39
C ALA A 150 20.47 -3.77 10.65
N PRO A 151 21.45 -4.55 10.14
CA PRO A 151 21.16 -5.73 9.33
C PRO A 151 20.75 -6.89 10.24
N LEU A 152 19.45 -7.02 10.53
CA LEU A 152 18.86 -8.28 10.96
C LEU A 152 18.83 -9.20 9.73
N SER A 153 19.96 -9.85 9.42
CA SER A 153 20.20 -11.03 8.56
C SER A 153 19.05 -11.60 7.69
N THR A 154 18.24 -10.76 7.05
CA THR A 154 17.02 -11.15 6.34
C THR A 154 16.97 -10.48 4.97
N LEU A 155 16.28 -11.15 4.05
CA LEU A 155 16.23 -10.83 2.62
C LEU A 155 15.37 -9.59 2.32
N ALA A 156 14.55 -9.10 3.26
CA ALA A 156 13.65 -7.96 3.09
C ALA A 156 13.95 -6.84 4.11
N ASN A 157 14.82 -5.91 3.74
CA ASN A 157 15.27 -4.79 4.59
C ASN A 157 14.79 -3.41 4.13
N SER A 158 14.14 -3.36 2.96
CA SER A 158 13.58 -2.14 2.42
C SER A 158 12.12 -2.35 2.03
N VAL A 159 11.30 -1.33 2.26
CA VAL A 159 9.89 -1.28 1.86
C VAL A 159 9.69 -0.10 0.93
N PHE A 160 9.17 -0.37 -0.26
CA PHE A 160 8.78 0.62 -1.23
C PHE A 160 7.27 0.81 -1.19
N PHE A 161 6.81 2.06 -1.24
CA PHE A 161 5.39 2.39 -1.26
C PHE A 161 5.17 3.58 -2.19
N CYS A 162 4.27 3.47 -3.16
CA CYS A 162 3.98 4.55 -4.09
C CYS A 162 2.52 4.54 -4.54
N VAL A 163 2.05 5.72 -4.94
CA VAL A 163 0.76 5.92 -5.60
C VAL A 163 0.99 6.34 -7.05
N HIS A 164 0.01 6.11 -7.91
CA HIS A 164 0.10 6.62 -9.27
C HIS A 164 0.16 8.16 -9.23
N PRO A 165 1.06 8.83 -9.98
CA PRO A 165 1.21 10.29 -9.90
C PRO A 165 -0.08 11.07 -10.19
N GLU A 166 -0.93 10.56 -11.08
CA GLU A 166 -2.22 11.17 -11.41
C GLU A 166 -3.27 11.01 -10.28
N ASP A 167 -3.06 10.06 -9.39
CA ASP A 167 -3.95 9.72 -8.29
C ASP A 167 -3.54 10.41 -6.98
N LEU A 168 -2.27 10.82 -6.85
CA LEU A 168 -1.76 11.47 -5.64
C LEU A 168 -2.54 12.75 -5.36
N ARG A 169 -3.08 12.86 -4.14
CA ARG A 169 -3.64 14.12 -3.61
C ARG A 169 -2.90 14.62 -2.41
N GLN A 170 -2.55 13.71 -1.51
CA GLN A 170 -1.80 14.00 -0.32
C GLN A 170 -0.85 12.85 -0.03
N LEU A 171 0.39 13.16 0.35
CA LEU A 171 1.31 12.23 0.97
C LEU A 171 1.61 12.75 2.37
N LEU A 172 1.30 11.95 3.38
CA LEU A 172 1.69 12.21 4.76
C LEU A 172 2.64 11.12 5.23
N VAL A 173 3.78 11.52 5.80
CA VAL A 173 4.70 10.59 6.46
C VAL A 173 4.89 11.07 7.88
N ARG A 174 4.59 10.19 8.84
CA ARG A 174 4.83 10.41 10.27
C ARG A 174 5.87 9.41 10.72
N ARG A 175 6.86 9.89 11.47
CA ARG A 175 7.86 9.05 12.13
C ARG A 175 7.56 9.05 13.61
N ASP A 176 7.41 7.86 14.17
CA ASP A 176 7.53 7.60 15.61
C ASP A 176 8.88 6.91 15.85
N LEU A 177 9.31 6.77 17.12
CA LEU A 177 10.66 6.36 17.53
C LEU A 177 11.37 5.41 16.55
N ASP A 178 10.77 4.25 16.28
CA ASP A 178 11.31 3.23 15.36
C ASP A 178 10.35 2.85 14.22
N SER A 179 9.19 3.52 14.11
CA SER A 179 8.16 3.19 13.11
C SER A 179 7.83 4.38 12.22
N VAL A 180 7.53 4.08 10.95
CA VAL A 180 7.13 5.05 9.96
C VAL A 180 5.73 4.69 9.48
N HIS A 181 4.83 5.66 9.63
CA HIS A 181 3.49 5.61 9.07
C HIS A 181 3.42 6.48 7.82
N VAL A 182 3.02 5.90 6.70
CA VAL A 182 2.86 6.59 5.43
C VAL A 182 1.39 6.52 5.04
N GLU A 183 0.82 7.63 4.59
CA GLU A 183 -0.55 7.71 4.08
C GLU A 183 -0.56 8.42 2.73
N TYR A 184 -1.25 7.81 1.75
CA TYR A 184 -1.67 8.45 0.53
C TYR A 184 -3.17 8.80 0.61
N GLY A 185 -3.49 10.08 0.48
CA GLY A 185 -4.86 10.54 0.25
C GLY A 185 -5.26 10.30 -1.20
N LEU A 186 -6.37 9.59 -1.39
CA LEU A 186 -6.95 9.27 -2.69
C LEU A 186 -8.22 10.08 -2.93
N PHE A 187 -8.44 10.43 -4.20
CA PHE A 187 -9.59 11.18 -4.72
C PHE A 187 -9.78 12.56 -4.08
N SER A 188 -9.87 13.60 -4.93
CA SER A 188 -10.09 14.99 -4.49
C SER A 188 -11.44 15.55 -4.90
N SER A 189 -12.16 14.82 -5.74
CA SER A 189 -13.43 15.25 -6.31
C SER A 189 -14.55 14.51 -5.62
N ALA A 190 -15.71 15.13 -5.53
CA ALA A 190 -16.90 14.39 -5.15
C ALA A 190 -17.19 13.30 -6.20
N VAL A 191 -17.69 12.16 -5.74
CA VAL A 191 -18.19 11.10 -6.61
C VAL A 191 -19.67 11.34 -6.86
N GLU A 192 -20.07 11.36 -8.12
CA GLU A 192 -21.47 11.46 -8.53
C GLU A 192 -22.11 10.08 -8.61
N LYS A 193 -23.44 10.04 -8.53
CA LYS A 193 -24.19 8.79 -8.70
C LYS A 193 -23.89 8.14 -10.04
N GLY A 194 -23.56 6.86 -10.02
CA GLY A 194 -23.26 6.09 -11.24
C GLY A 194 -21.86 6.33 -11.81
N VAL A 195 -21.06 7.23 -11.22
CA VAL A 195 -19.64 7.41 -11.56
C VAL A 195 -18.78 6.49 -10.69
N LEU A 196 -17.79 5.86 -11.30
CA LEU A 196 -16.80 5.05 -10.60
C LEU A 196 -15.43 5.75 -10.61
N LEU A 197 -15.01 6.23 -9.44
CA LEU A 197 -13.64 6.69 -9.27
C LEU A 197 -12.74 5.51 -8.90
N ARG A 198 -11.53 5.48 -9.46
CA ARG A 198 -10.60 4.37 -9.27
C ARG A 198 -9.17 4.86 -9.15
N SER A 199 -8.42 4.24 -8.26
CA SER A 199 -7.02 4.56 -7.99
C SER A 199 -6.19 3.31 -7.71
N ARG A 200 -4.87 3.43 -7.87
CA ARG A 200 -3.91 2.36 -7.58
C ARG A 200 -2.81 2.81 -6.62
N VAL A 201 -2.45 1.91 -5.71
CA VAL A 201 -1.30 2.05 -4.83
C VAL A 201 -0.47 0.76 -4.88
N LEU A 202 0.85 0.88 -4.90
CA LEU A 202 1.78 -0.25 -4.93
C LEU A 202 2.61 -0.24 -3.65
N ALA A 203 2.78 -1.41 -3.05
CA ALA A 203 3.76 -1.64 -2.00
C ALA A 203 4.67 -2.81 -2.40
N ALA A 204 5.93 -2.75 -2.01
CA ALA A 204 6.84 -3.86 -2.18
C ALA A 204 7.82 -3.97 -1.02
N THR A 205 8.28 -5.18 -0.75
CA THR A 205 9.36 -5.46 0.19
C THR A 205 10.50 -6.15 -0.54
N GLY A 206 11.74 -5.86 -0.18
CA GLY A 206 12.89 -6.41 -0.87
C GLY A 206 14.22 -6.14 -0.16
N PRO A 207 15.32 -6.61 -0.73
CA PRO A 207 16.65 -6.42 -0.14
C PRO A 207 17.04 -4.95 -0.18
N ALA A 208 17.86 -4.54 0.80
CA ALA A 208 18.44 -3.19 0.83
C ALA A 208 19.50 -2.98 -0.27
N SER A 209 20.09 -4.06 -0.78
CA SER A 209 20.99 -3.98 -1.93
C SER A 209 20.22 -3.56 -3.18
N ASN A 210 20.67 -2.48 -3.83
CA ASN A 210 20.07 -1.92 -5.04
C ASN A 210 18.58 -1.57 -4.89
N ASP A 211 18.18 -1.13 -3.70
CA ASP A 211 16.77 -0.88 -3.38
C ASP A 211 16.14 0.29 -4.12
N THR A 212 16.93 1.32 -4.38
CA THR A 212 16.55 2.42 -5.27
C THR A 212 16.28 1.94 -6.69
N ASP A 213 17.00 0.93 -7.18
CA ASP A 213 16.92 0.46 -8.56
C ASP A 213 15.72 -0.44 -8.77
N TRP A 214 15.51 -1.43 -7.89
CA TRP A 214 14.33 -2.28 -8.00
C TRP A 214 13.04 -1.49 -7.72
N ALA A 215 13.07 -0.50 -6.81
CA ALA A 215 11.93 0.38 -6.57
C ALA A 215 11.63 1.27 -7.78
N ALA A 216 12.65 1.84 -8.43
CA ALA A 216 12.49 2.61 -9.66
C ALA A 216 11.92 1.77 -10.81
N ALA A 217 12.38 0.52 -10.96
CA ALA A 217 11.86 -0.40 -11.97
C ALA A 217 10.39 -0.75 -11.73
N LEU A 218 10.01 -1.02 -10.46
CA LEU A 218 8.63 -1.26 -10.08
C LEU A 218 7.75 -0.03 -10.35
N PHE A 219 8.21 1.16 -9.97
CA PHE A 219 7.49 2.41 -10.24
C PHE A 219 7.26 2.62 -11.73
N ALA A 220 8.29 2.47 -12.56
CA ALA A 220 8.17 2.64 -14.01
C ALA A 220 7.16 1.66 -14.61
N ALA A 221 7.21 0.38 -14.23
CA ALA A 221 6.24 -0.62 -14.66
C ALA A 221 4.81 -0.31 -14.19
N PHE A 222 4.67 0.25 -12.99
CA PHE A 222 3.40 0.63 -12.40
C PHE A 222 2.77 1.85 -13.09
N THR A 223 3.56 2.89 -13.40
CA THR A 223 3.07 4.11 -14.07
C THR A 223 2.83 3.93 -15.56
N THR A 224 3.46 2.95 -16.21
CA THR A 224 3.25 2.64 -17.63
C THR A 224 2.11 1.66 -17.86
N ALA A 225 1.63 0.99 -16.81
CA ALA A 225 0.47 0.12 -16.90
C ALA A 225 -0.77 0.95 -17.32
N PRO A 226 -1.59 0.48 -18.28
CA PRO A 226 -2.72 1.22 -18.81
C PRO A 226 -3.58 1.81 -17.68
N PRO A 227 -4.10 3.04 -17.84
CA PRO A 227 -4.99 3.63 -16.87
C PRO A 227 -6.19 2.70 -16.69
N LEU A 228 -6.62 2.56 -15.44
CA LEU A 228 -7.81 1.78 -15.17
C LEU A 228 -9.00 2.57 -15.70
N LEU A 229 -9.82 1.97 -16.56
CA LEU A 229 -11.00 2.62 -17.09
C LEU A 229 -11.88 3.09 -15.91
N SER A 230 -12.01 4.41 -15.77
CA SER A 230 -13.06 5.07 -15.01
C SER A 230 -14.21 5.34 -15.97
N THR A 231 -15.43 4.98 -15.58
CA THR A 231 -16.66 5.23 -16.34
C THR A 231 -17.58 6.12 -15.55
#